data_AF-A0A9E4IQ47-F1
#
_entry.id   AF-A0A9E4IQ47-F1
#
_cell.length_a   1.000
_cell.length_b   1.000
_cell.length_c   1.000
_cell.angle_alpha   90.00
_cell.angle_beta   90.00
_cell.angle_gamma   90.00
#
_symmetry.space_group_name_H-M   'P 1'
#
loop_
_entity.id
_entity.type
_entity.pdbx_description
1 polymer ?
#
loop_
_entity_poly.entity_id
_entity_poly.type
_entity_poly.pdbx_seq_one_letter_code
_entity_poly.pdbx_strand_id
1 'polypeptide(L)'
;MTTIAALAMNAVVLVHVVTGFIGLAAFWIPVFARKGGPLHVRAGRVYAYCAYVVTLSAVTASAGQVVSYQAQGIAFADRPELYGFAVFLGYLGMVTFATVRQAMRV
;
A
#
# COMPACT_ATOMS: atom_id res chain seq x y z
N MET A 1 19.00 14.26 12.51
CA MET A 1 17.64 14.38 11.94
C MET A 1 17.34 13.31 10.88
N THR A 2 18.34 12.78 10.17
CA THR A 2 18.18 11.71 9.15
C THR A 2 17.78 10.34 9.70
N THR A 3 18.17 10.01 10.94
CA THR A 3 17.91 8.70 11.55
C THR A 3 16.44 8.46 11.90
N ILE A 4 15.74 9.46 12.43
CA ILE A 4 14.32 9.33 12.81
C ILE A 4 13.44 9.14 11.57
N ALA A 5 13.69 9.91 10.50
CA ALA A 5 12.95 9.77 9.24
C ALA A 5 13.20 8.40 8.59
N ALA A 6 14.44 7.90 8.62
CA ALA A 6 14.77 6.58 8.12
C ALA A 6 14.08 5.46 8.92
N LEU A 7 14.09 5.56 10.26
CA LEU A 7 13.38 4.61 11.13
C LEU A 7 11.87 4.62 10.86
N ALA A 8 11.27 5.79 10.72
CA ALA A 8 9.86 5.93 10.39
C ALA A 8 9.52 5.29 9.04
N MET A 9 10.35 5.52 8.00
CA MET A 9 10.14 4.92 6.69
C MET A 9 10.26 3.39 6.72
N ASN A 10 11.26 2.86 7.44
CA ASN A 10 11.42 1.43 7.64
C ASN A 10 10.21 0.82 8.35
N ALA A 11 9.64 1.51 9.34
CA ALA A 11 8.43 1.08 10.02
C ALA A 11 7.22 1.07 9.07
N VAL A 12 7.06 2.09 8.22
CA VAL A 12 5.99 2.14 7.20
C VAL A 12 6.10 0.94 6.25
N VAL A 13 7.31 0.66 5.74
CA VAL A 13 7.56 -0.49 4.85
C VAL A 13 7.32 -1.82 5.58
N LEU A 14 7.76 -1.94 6.83
CA LEU A 14 7.53 -3.16 7.62
C LEU A 14 6.02 -3.41 7.83
N VAL A 15 5.27 -2.37 8.20
CA VAL A 15 3.80 -2.43 8.35
C VAL A 15 3.15 -2.80 7.03
N HIS A 16 3.60 -2.22 5.91
CA HIS A 16 3.11 -2.55 4.58
C HIS A 16 3.30 -4.04 4.27
N VAL A 17 4.51 -4.57 4.46
CA VAL A 17 4.85 -5.96 4.17
C VAL A 17 4.03 -6.91 5.05
N VAL A 18 4.07 -6.75 6.37
CA VAL A 18 3.34 -7.63 7.31
C VAL A 18 1.84 -7.62 7.02
N THR A 19 1.27 -6.42 6.84
CA THR A 19 -0.17 -6.28 6.55
C THR A 19 -0.53 -6.81 5.17
N GLY A 20 0.36 -6.67 4.19
CA GLY A 20 0.22 -7.25 2.85
C GLY A 20 0.14 -8.77 2.88
N PHE A 21 1.02 -9.43 3.64
CA PHE A 21 0.98 -10.88 3.80
C PHE A 21 -0.30 -11.36 4.51
N ILE A 22 -0.75 -10.65 5.55
CA ILE A 22 -2.02 -10.96 6.22
C ILE A 22 -3.20 -10.80 5.23
N GLY A 23 -3.19 -9.71 4.46
CA GLY A 23 -4.19 -9.45 3.42
C GLY A 23 -4.22 -10.53 2.34
N LEU A 24 -3.06 -10.94 1.83
CA LEU A 24 -2.94 -12.02 0.84
C LEU A 24 -3.45 -13.36 1.38
N ALA A 25 -3.12 -13.71 2.63
CA ALA A 25 -3.65 -14.90 3.26
C ALA A 25 -5.19 -14.82 3.42
N ALA A 26 -5.70 -13.67 3.87
CA ALA A 26 -7.13 -13.43 4.03
C ALA A 26 -7.89 -13.45 2.69
N PHE A 27 -7.27 -13.00 1.59
CA PHE A 27 -7.84 -12.96 0.25
C PHE A 27 -8.19 -14.34 -0.31
N TRP A 28 -7.40 -15.37 -0.01
CA TRP A 28 -7.65 -16.72 -0.54
C TRP A 28 -8.90 -17.37 0.05
N ILE A 29 -9.26 -17.01 1.28
CA ILE A 29 -10.44 -17.57 1.96
C ILE A 29 -11.76 -17.28 1.19
N PRO A 30 -12.11 -16.02 0.84
CA PRO A 30 -13.34 -15.71 0.10
C PRO A 30 -13.34 -16.25 -1.33
N VAL A 31 -12.18 -16.54 -1.92
CA VAL A 31 -12.07 -17.19 -3.25
C VAL A 31 -12.63 -18.61 -3.21
N PHE A 32 -12.34 -19.37 -2.14
CA PHE A 32 -12.80 -20.75 -2.00
C PHE A 32 -14.07 -20.92 -1.16
N ALA A 33 -14.44 -19.92 -0.34
CA ALA A 33 -15.65 -19.96 0.46
C ALA A 33 -16.92 -19.70 -0.36
N ARG A 34 -18.06 -20.23 0.10
CA ARG A 34 -19.38 -19.93 -0.49
C ARG A 34 -19.61 -18.42 -0.53
N LYS A 35 -19.79 -17.87 -1.74
CA LYS A 35 -20.06 -16.45 -1.97
C LYS A 35 -21.22 -15.96 -1.11
N GLY A 36 -21.04 -14.84 -0.42
CA GLY A 36 -22.02 -14.26 0.51
C GLY A 36 -22.20 -15.00 1.85
N GLY A 37 -21.57 -16.15 2.06
CA GLY A 37 -21.60 -16.86 3.34
C GLY A 37 -20.79 -16.16 4.44
N PRO A 38 -20.97 -16.52 5.72
CA PRO A 38 -20.30 -15.85 6.85
C PRO A 38 -18.77 -15.84 6.74
N LEU A 39 -18.17 -16.93 6.25
CA LEU A 39 -16.71 -17.03 6.07
C LEU A 39 -16.21 -16.09 4.95
N HIS A 40 -16.92 -16.05 3.82
CA HIS A 40 -16.61 -15.16 2.70
C HIS A 40 -16.66 -13.69 3.14
N VAL A 41 -17.71 -13.29 3.87
CA VAL A 41 -17.89 -11.91 4.34
C VAL A 41 -16.85 -11.53 5.39
N ARG A 42 -16.57 -12.39 6.38
CA ARG A 42 -15.60 -12.09 7.44
C ARG A 42 -14.18 -11.97 6.90
N ALA A 43 -13.75 -12.93 6.08
CA ALA A 43 -12.42 -12.88 5.49
C ALA A 43 -12.28 -11.73 4.47
N GLY A 44 -13.33 -11.44 3.69
CA GLY A 44 -13.37 -10.28 2.81
C GLY A 44 -13.21 -8.94 3.55
N ARG A 45 -13.80 -8.81 4.76
CA ARG A 45 -13.58 -7.63 5.62
C ARG A 45 -12.15 -7.53 6.12
N VAL A 46 -11.55 -8.63 6.57
CA VAL A 46 -10.12 -8.65 6.98
C VAL A 46 -9.23 -8.23 5.82
N TYR A 47 -9.45 -8.79 4.63
CA TYR A 47 -8.77 -8.38 3.41
C TYR A 47 -8.93 -6.88 3.14
N ALA A 48 -10.16 -6.35 3.21
CA ALA A 48 -10.43 -4.93 2.95
C ALA A 48 -9.69 -4.01 3.93
N TYR A 49 -9.67 -4.34 5.23
CA TYR A 49 -8.90 -3.58 6.22
C TYR A 49 -7.40 -3.63 5.94
N CYS A 50 -6.86 -4.80 5.61
CA CYS A 50 -5.45 -4.94 5.22
C CYS A 50 -5.15 -4.11 3.97
N ALA A 51 -6.02 -4.15 2.97
CA ALA A 51 -5.86 -3.40 1.74
C ALA A 51 -5.84 -1.88 1.96
N TYR A 52 -6.64 -1.34 2.89
CA TYR A 52 -6.55 0.07 3.27
C TYR A 52 -5.19 0.42 3.89
N VAL A 53 -4.68 -0.41 4.80
CA VAL A 53 -3.37 -0.18 5.42
C VAL A 53 -2.24 -0.27 4.38
N VAL A 54 -2.27 -1.27 3.51
CA VAL A 54 -1.28 -1.49 2.44
C VAL A 54 -1.27 -0.32 1.46
N THR A 55 -2.43 0.15 1.02
CA THR A 55 -2.55 1.24 0.05
C THR A 55 -2.14 2.59 0.63
N LEU A 56 -2.54 2.91 1.88
CA LEU A 56 -2.09 4.11 2.57
C LEU A 56 -0.58 4.11 2.83
N SER A 57 -0.02 2.98 3.27
CA SER A 57 1.43 2.84 3.46
C SER A 57 2.21 2.89 2.13
N ALA A 58 1.68 2.34 1.04
CA ALA A 58 2.29 2.44 -0.29
C ALA A 58 2.35 3.89 -0.79
N VAL A 59 1.26 4.65 -0.65
CA VAL A 59 1.21 6.07 -1.00
C VAL A 59 2.20 6.88 -0.14
N THR A 60 2.24 6.60 1.16
CA THR A 60 3.15 7.26 2.10
C THR A 60 4.62 6.98 1.76
N ALA A 61 4.97 5.70 1.51
CA ALA A 61 6.33 5.32 1.15
C ALA A 61 6.75 5.89 -0.21
N SER A 62 5.83 5.90 -1.18
CA SER A 62 6.08 6.48 -2.52
C SER A 62 6.34 7.98 -2.45
N ALA A 63 5.53 8.73 -1.70
CA ALA A 63 5.76 10.16 -1.46
C ALA A 63 7.07 10.41 -0.69
N GLY A 64 7.35 9.59 0.32
CA GLY A 64 8.60 9.66 1.07
C GLY A 64 9.84 9.42 0.22
N GLN A 65 9.78 8.50 -0.76
CA GLN A 65 10.88 8.28 -1.71
C GLN A 65 11.12 9.51 -2.59
N VAL A 66 10.07 10.13 -3.11
CA VAL A 66 10.19 11.38 -3.89
C VAL A 66 10.88 12.47 -3.07
N VAL A 67 10.48 12.65 -1.80
CA VAL A 67 11.13 13.60 -0.89
C VAL A 67 12.59 13.23 -0.62
N SER A 68 12.89 11.94 -0.48
CA SER A 68 14.26 11.44 -0.26
C SER A 68 15.17 11.73 -1.46
N TYR A 69 14.70 11.52 -2.69
CA TYR A 69 15.47 11.82 -3.90
C TYR A 69 15.81 13.31 -4.01
N GLN A 70 14.83 14.18 -3.73
CA GLN A 70 15.05 15.62 -3.72
C GLN A 70 16.04 16.05 -2.62
N ALA A 71 15.95 15.45 -1.42
CA ALA A 71 16.87 15.73 -0.31
C ALA A 71 18.31 15.26 -0.61
N GLN A 72 18.48 14.28 -1.51
CA GLN A 72 19.78 13.82 -2.01
C GLN A 72 20.30 14.65 -3.20
N GLY A 73 19.54 15.65 -3.65
CA GLY A 73 19.91 16.49 -4.79
C GLY A 73 19.74 15.81 -6.15
N ILE A 74 19.02 14.69 -6.21
CA ILE A 74 18.76 13.97 -7.46
C ILE A 74 17.68 14.73 -8.24
N ALA A 75 18.03 15.40 -9.34
CA ALA A 75 17.04 16.12 -10.13
C ALA A 75 16.14 15.15 -10.91
N PHE A 76 14.89 15.57 -11.18
CA PHE A 76 13.95 14.82 -12.01
C PHE A 76 14.50 14.55 -13.42
N ALA A 77 15.23 15.52 -13.98
CA ALA A 77 15.82 15.41 -15.32
C ALA A 77 16.96 14.38 -15.39
N ASP A 78 17.69 14.17 -14.28
CA ASP A 78 18.85 13.27 -14.25
C ASP A 78 18.42 11.80 -14.16
N ARG A 79 17.31 11.54 -13.43
CA ARG A 79 16.83 10.19 -13.08
C ARG A 79 15.30 10.08 -13.16
N PRO A 80 14.69 10.34 -14.33
CA PRO A 80 13.23 10.33 -14.48
C PRO A 80 12.58 8.98 -14.15
N GLU A 81 13.32 7.87 -14.27
CA GLU A 81 12.88 6.53 -13.95
C GLU A 81 12.55 6.35 -12.46
N LEU A 82 13.31 6.97 -11.56
CA LEU A 82 13.10 6.86 -10.11
C LEU A 82 11.81 7.56 -9.68
N TYR A 83 11.61 8.77 -10.20
CA TYR A 83 10.40 9.56 -9.96
C TYR A 83 9.18 8.93 -10.62
N GLY A 84 9.31 8.48 -11.87
CA GLY A 84 8.26 7.78 -12.59
C GLY A 84 7.80 6.53 -11.86
N PHE A 85 8.74 5.71 -11.38
CA PHE A 85 8.41 4.50 -10.60
C PHE A 85 7.74 4.83 -9.26
N ALA A 86 8.26 5.81 -8.51
CA ALA A 86 7.65 6.22 -7.24
C ALA A 86 6.21 6.75 -7.43
N VAL A 87 6.00 7.60 -8.44
CA VAL A 87 4.66 8.12 -8.77
C VAL A 87 3.73 6.99 -9.22
N PHE A 88 4.21 6.04 -10.02
CA PHE A 88 3.43 4.88 -10.45
C PHE A 88 2.97 4.02 -9.27
N LEU A 89 3.87 3.72 -8.31
CA LEU A 89 3.51 2.98 -7.10
C LEU A 89 2.49 3.75 -6.24
N GLY A 90 2.64 5.07 -6.12
CA GLY A 90 1.66 5.93 -5.44
C GLY A 90 0.30 5.90 -6.14
N TYR A 91 0.29 5.94 -7.47
CA TYR A 91 -0.92 5.81 -8.29
C TYR A 91 -1.62 4.46 -8.07
N LEU A 92 -0.87 3.35 -8.09
CA LEU A 92 -1.44 2.02 -7.80
C LEU A 92 -2.06 1.99 -6.40
N GLY A 93 -1.36 2.50 -5.39
CA GLY A 93 -1.89 2.62 -4.03
C GLY A 93 -3.21 3.39 -3.98
N MET A 94 -3.27 4.55 -4.64
CA MET A 94 -4.46 5.40 -4.66
C MET A 94 -5.64 4.74 -5.37
N VAL A 95 -5.42 4.18 -6.56
CA VAL A 95 -6.49 3.52 -7.32
C VAL A 95 -6.98 2.29 -6.58
N THR A 96 -6.09 1.47 -6.02
CA THR A 96 -6.49 0.30 -5.22
C THR A 96 -7.26 0.69 -3.96
N PHE A 97 -6.90 1.80 -3.29
CA PHE A 97 -7.67 2.31 -2.17
C PHE A 97 -9.10 2.68 -2.60
N ALA A 98 -9.23 3.39 -3.72
CA ALA A 98 -10.52 3.80 -4.26
C ALA A 98 -11.38 2.59 -4.67
N THR A 99 -10.79 1.58 -5.31
CA THR A 99 -11.52 0.37 -5.72
C THR A 99 -12.00 -0.45 -4.52
N VAL A 100 -11.16 -0.64 -3.50
CA VAL A 100 -11.56 -1.31 -2.24
C VAL A 100 -12.67 -0.53 -1.54
N ARG A 101 -12.54 0.80 -1.48
CA ARG A 101 -13.56 1.67 -0.88
C ARG A 101 -14.89 1.57 -1.61
N GLN A 102 -14.87 1.55 -2.94
CA GLN A 102 -16.08 1.39 -3.72
C GLN A 102 -16.69 0.00 -3.51
N ALA A 103 -15.88 -1.06 -3.50
CA ALA A 103 -16.35 -2.43 -3.29
C ALA A 103 -17.05 -2.64 -1.94
N MET A 104 -16.63 -1.91 -0.89
CA MET A 104 -17.21 -2.01 0.45
C MET A 104 -18.46 -1.16 0.67
N ARG A 105 -18.84 -0.32 -0.30
CA ARG A 105 -20.02 0.59 -0.22
C ARG A 105 -21.27 0.02 -0.89
N VAL A 106 -21.13 -1.05 -1.66
CA VAL A 106 -22.21 -1.75 -2.36
C VAL A 106 -22.82 -2.80 -1.44
#